data_AF-A0A1I7N327-F1
#
_entry.id   AF-A0A1I7N327-F1
#
_cell.length_a   1.000
_cell.length_b   1.000
_cell.length_c   1.000
_cell.angle_alpha   90.00
_cell.angle_beta   90.00
_cell.angle_gamma   90.00
#
_symmetry.space_group_name_H-M   'P 1'
#
loop_
_entity.id
_entity.type
_entity.pdbx_description
1 polymer ?
#
loop_
_entity_poly.entity_id
_entity_poly.type
_entity_poly.pdbx_seq_one_letter_code
_entity_poly.pdbx_strand_id
1 'polypeptide(L)'
;MSRLIAIAAGMAMFAAAVPAYAGGGGEAAELQAARSNARAGGPISARDAELLQRYGCESGTRSWACGNGRPDRPRYYGRYRRY
;
A
#
# COMPACT_ATOMS: atom_id res chain seq x y z
N MET A 1 -12.84 -45.09 -4.49
CA MET A 1 -11.69 -44.67 -5.32
C MET A 1 -11.85 -43.24 -5.85
N SER A 2 -13.00 -42.85 -6.41
CA SER A 2 -13.23 -41.49 -6.95
C SER A 2 -13.07 -40.33 -5.95
N ARG A 3 -13.48 -40.53 -4.68
CA ARG A 3 -13.34 -39.50 -3.61
C ARG A 3 -11.88 -39.20 -3.22
N LEU A 4 -10.99 -40.20 -3.29
CA LEU A 4 -9.57 -40.02 -2.95
C LEU A 4 -8.85 -39.23 -4.03
N ILE A 5 -9.24 -39.42 -5.30
CA ILE A 5 -8.72 -38.64 -6.43
C ILE A 5 -9.13 -37.17 -6.31
N ALA A 6 -10.38 -36.89 -5.91
CA ALA A 6 -10.86 -35.53 -5.69
C ALA A 6 -10.12 -34.82 -4.54
N ILE A 7 -9.84 -35.52 -3.44
CA ILE A 7 -9.10 -34.97 -2.29
C ILE A 7 -7.64 -34.68 -2.69
N ALA A 8 -6.99 -35.60 -3.41
CA ALA A 8 -5.62 -35.41 -3.88
C ALA A 8 -5.51 -34.24 -4.88
N ALA A 9 -6.48 -34.11 -5.80
CA ALA A 9 -6.54 -32.99 -6.73
C ALA A 9 -6.76 -31.64 -6.02
N GLY A 10 -7.63 -31.62 -5.01
CA GLY A 10 -7.86 -30.42 -4.19
C GLY A 10 -6.62 -29.99 -3.40
N MET A 11 -5.89 -30.93 -2.80
CA MET A 11 -4.63 -30.64 -2.10
C MET A 11 -3.53 -30.17 -3.05
N ALA A 12 -3.46 -30.73 -4.27
CA ALA A 12 -2.49 -30.29 -5.28
C ALA A 12 -2.74 -28.84 -5.74
N MET A 13 -4.01 -28.42 -5.87
CA MET A 13 -4.33 -27.01 -6.17
C MET A 13 -3.96 -26.07 -5.03
N PHE A 14 -4.12 -26.50 -3.77
CA PHE A 14 -3.75 -25.69 -2.61
C PHE A 14 -2.23 -25.54 -2.47
N ALA A 15 -1.46 -26.58 -2.82
CA ALA A 15 0.00 -26.53 -2.86
C ALA A 15 0.55 -25.68 -4.03
N ALA A 16 -0.24 -25.50 -5.08
CA ALA A 16 0.08 -24.63 -6.22
C ALA A 16 -0.33 -23.16 -5.98
N ALA A 17 -0.86 -22.82 -4.80
CA ALA A 17 -1.03 -21.44 -4.38
C ALA A 17 0.35 -20.81 -4.15
N VAL A 18 0.97 -20.38 -5.24
CA VAL A 18 2.20 -19.59 -5.22
C VAL A 18 1.93 -18.39 -4.31
N PRO A 19 2.81 -18.08 -3.34
CA PRO A 19 2.67 -16.84 -2.60
C PRO A 19 2.62 -15.72 -3.64
N ALA A 20 1.54 -14.95 -3.63
CA ALA A 20 1.48 -13.71 -4.39
C ALA A 20 2.61 -12.84 -3.86
N TYR A 21 3.75 -12.87 -4.54
CA TYR A 21 4.91 -12.09 -4.21
C TYR A 21 4.48 -10.62 -4.23
N ALA A 22 4.28 -10.05 -3.06
CA ALA A 22 4.16 -8.61 -2.83
C ALA A 22 5.52 -7.91 -3.00
N GLY A 23 6.30 -8.34 -4.00
CA GLY A 23 7.61 -7.82 -4.34
C GLY A 23 7.68 -7.69 -5.85
N GLY A 24 7.57 -6.46 -6.35
CA GLY A 24 7.79 -6.20 -7.77
C GLY A 24 6.78 -5.31 -8.47
N GLY A 25 5.78 -4.80 -7.76
CA GLY A 25 5.20 -3.53 -8.18
C GLY A 25 6.23 -2.47 -7.86
N GLY A 26 7.07 -2.08 -8.82
CA GLY A 26 8.11 -1.07 -8.59
C GLY A 26 7.54 0.28 -8.14
N GLU A 27 8.31 1.34 -8.30
CA GLU A 27 7.94 2.69 -7.86
C GLU A 27 6.54 3.15 -8.30
N ALA A 28 6.08 2.69 -9.48
CA ALA A 28 4.72 2.96 -9.98
C ALA A 28 3.60 2.30 -9.16
N ALA A 29 3.79 1.09 -8.64
CA ALA A 29 2.79 0.44 -7.80
C ALA A 29 2.81 1.01 -6.37
N GLU A 30 4.00 1.33 -5.86
CA GLU A 30 4.14 2.05 -4.60
C GLU A 30 3.46 3.42 -4.67
N LEU A 31 3.57 4.12 -5.80
CA LEU A 31 2.91 5.40 -6.02
C LEU A 31 1.38 5.26 -6.04
N GLN A 32 0.85 4.22 -6.69
CA GLN A 32 -0.60 3.96 -6.67
C GLN A 32 -1.10 3.64 -5.27
N ALA A 33 -0.34 2.85 -4.50
CA ALA A 33 -0.64 2.60 -3.09
C ALA A 33 -0.62 3.91 -2.28
N ALA A 34 0.42 4.74 -2.45
CA ALA A 34 0.54 6.03 -1.80
C ALA A 34 -0.64 6.96 -2.12
N ARG A 35 -1.09 7.00 -3.39
CA ARG A 35 -2.27 7.77 -3.81
C ARG A 35 -3.56 7.23 -3.20
N SER A 36 -3.73 5.91 -3.15
CA SER A 36 -4.86 5.28 -2.47
C SER A 36 -4.93 5.67 -1.00
N ASN A 37 -3.80 5.57 -0.29
CA ASN A 37 -3.67 5.97 1.12
C ASN A 37 -3.97 7.47 1.30
N ALA A 38 -3.44 8.30 0.39
CA ALA A 38 -3.69 9.73 0.39
C ALA A 38 -5.16 10.11 0.16
N ARG A 39 -5.93 9.30 -0.60
CA ARG A 39 -7.39 9.46 -0.71
C ARG A 39 -8.12 9.01 0.57
N ALA A 40 -7.62 7.97 1.24
CA ALA A 40 -8.21 7.43 2.47
C ALA A 40 -7.98 8.32 3.71
N GLY A 41 -7.03 9.26 3.66
CA GLY A 41 -6.77 10.19 4.76
C GLY A 41 -5.33 10.69 4.85
N GLY A 42 -4.41 10.11 4.07
CA GLY A 42 -3.04 10.57 3.99
C GLY A 42 -2.02 9.45 3.77
N PRO A 43 -0.77 9.78 3.43
CA PRO A 43 0.30 8.79 3.39
C PRO A 43 0.48 8.13 4.77
N ILE A 44 0.62 6.80 4.76
CA ILE A 44 0.81 6.00 5.99
C ILE A 44 2.29 5.73 6.28
N SER A 45 3.18 6.09 5.33
CA SER A 45 4.63 5.88 5.42
C SER A 45 5.39 7.11 4.91
N ALA A 46 6.66 7.23 5.31
CA ALA A 46 7.55 8.27 4.77
C ALA A 46 7.81 8.07 3.27
N ARG A 47 7.85 6.81 2.81
CA ARG A 47 8.00 6.44 1.40
C ARG A 47 6.80 6.92 0.57
N ASP A 48 5.58 6.75 1.08
CA ASP A 48 4.37 7.23 0.42
C ASP A 48 4.40 8.76 0.27
N ALA A 49 4.78 9.46 1.33
CA ALA A 49 4.89 10.92 1.31
C ALA A 49 5.95 11.39 0.30
N GLU A 50 7.09 10.71 0.23
CA GLU A 50 8.15 10.97 -0.74
C GLU A 50 7.66 10.76 -2.19
N LEU A 51 6.96 9.65 -2.46
CA LEU A 51 6.42 9.36 -3.78
C LEU A 51 5.39 10.38 -4.22
N LEU A 52 4.51 10.82 -3.31
CA LEU A 52 3.52 11.85 -3.57
C LEU A 52 4.17 13.23 -3.79
N GLN A 53 5.27 13.53 -3.11
CA GLN A 53 6.05 14.76 -3.33
C GLN A 53 6.79 14.73 -4.68
N ARG A 54 7.36 13.58 -5.07
CA ARG A 54 8.08 13.43 -6.35
C ARG A 54 7.15 13.40 -7.57
N TYR A 55 6.09 12.59 -7.52
CA TYR A 55 5.23 12.32 -8.67
C TYR A 55 3.88 13.04 -8.63
N GLY A 56 3.60 13.72 -7.52
CA GLY A 56 2.35 14.43 -7.34
C GLY A 56 1.18 13.51 -7.01
N CYS A 57 0.12 14.19 -6.57
CA CYS A 57 -1.13 13.56 -6.20
C CYS A 57 -2.16 13.65 -7.31
N GLU A 58 -3.12 12.73 -7.28
CA GLU A 58 -4.25 12.79 -8.20
C GLU A 58 -5.26 13.87 -7.81
N SER A 59 -6.04 14.31 -8.79
CA SER A 59 -7.12 15.28 -8.56
C SER A 59 -8.09 14.74 -7.49
N GLY A 60 -8.43 15.57 -6.51
CA GLY A 60 -9.31 15.21 -5.39
C GLY A 60 -8.63 14.53 -4.19
N THR A 61 -7.32 14.29 -4.24
CA THR A 61 -6.58 13.72 -3.10
C THR A 61 -6.40 14.77 -1.99
N ARG A 62 -7.03 14.57 -0.83
CA ARG A 62 -6.97 15.50 0.32
C ARG A 62 -5.93 15.02 1.35
N SER A 63 -4.65 15.00 0.98
CA SER A 63 -3.57 14.71 1.92
C SER A 63 -2.65 15.90 2.18
N TRP A 64 -2.02 15.89 3.36
CA TRP A 64 -1.02 16.90 3.76
C TRP A 64 0.21 16.88 2.83
N ALA A 65 0.57 15.72 2.27
CA ALA A 65 1.69 15.60 1.33
C ALA A 65 1.36 16.16 -0.07
N CYS A 66 0.08 16.41 -0.37
CA CYS A 66 -0.38 16.86 -1.69
C CYS A 66 -0.60 18.38 -1.81
N GLY A 67 -0.29 19.16 -0.77
CA GLY A 67 -0.53 20.62 -0.76
C GLY A 67 -1.99 21.08 -0.70
N ASN A 68 -2.94 20.23 -1.11
CA ASN A 68 -4.40 20.49 -1.07
C ASN A 68 -5.05 20.11 0.28
N GLY A 69 -4.29 19.50 1.19
CA GLY A 69 -4.77 19.02 2.48
C GLY A 69 -4.73 20.05 3.60
N ARG A 70 -5.31 21.25 3.40
CA ARG A 70 -5.40 22.36 4.39
C ARG A 70 -4.04 22.89 4.88
N PRO A 71 -3.93 24.20 5.22
CA PRO A 71 -2.72 24.73 5.81
C PRO A 71 -2.46 24.07 7.16
N ASP A 72 -1.22 23.58 7.27
CA ASP A 72 -0.49 23.09 8.42
C ASP A 72 -1.02 23.60 9.77
N ARG A 73 -1.54 22.68 10.61
CA ARG A 73 -1.29 22.81 12.05
C ARG A 73 -0.09 21.91 12.34
N PRO A 74 1.05 22.45 12.78
CA PRO A 74 2.24 21.66 13.04
C PRO A 74 1.98 20.80 14.29
N ARG A 75 1.42 19.61 14.11
CA ARG A 75 1.42 18.57 15.15
C ARG A 75 2.76 17.86 15.10
N TYR A 76 3.75 18.57 15.62
CA TYR A 76 4.80 18.07 16.51
C TYR A 76 5.27 16.63 16.21
N TYR A 77 6.40 16.56 15.50
CA TYR A 77 7.32 15.42 15.48
C TYR A 77 7.47 14.85 16.90
N GLY A 78 6.92 13.67 17.14
CA GLY A 78 6.86 13.18 18.51
C GLY A 78 6.59 11.69 18.66
N ARG A 79 7.04 10.82 17.76
CA ARG A 79 7.15 9.39 18.10
C ARG A 79 8.03 8.50 17.20
N TYR A 80 9.20 8.97 16.80
CA TYR A 80 10.30 8.03 16.57
C TYR A 80 10.91 7.67 17.93
N ARG A 81 10.28 6.76 18.67
CA ARG A 81 10.88 6.19 19.89
C ARG A 81 10.67 4.68 19.91
N ARG A 82 11.48 4.02 19.09
CA ARG A 82 12.31 2.85 19.42
C ARG A 82 11.75 1.98 20.55
N TYR A 83 11.11 0.86 20.18
CA TYR A 83 11.25 -0.47 20.81
C TYR A 83 10.92 -1.52 19.75
#